data_AF-A0A401TXN7-F1
#
_entry.id   AF-A0A401TXN7-F1
#
_cell.length_a   1.000
_cell.length_b   1.000
_cell.length_c   1.000
_cell.angle_alpha   90.00
_cell.angle_beta   90.00
_cell.angle_gamma   90.00
#
_symmetry.space_group_name_H-M   'P 1'
#
loop_
_entity.id
_entity.type
_entity.pdbx_description
1 polymer ?
#
loop_
_entity_poly.entity_id
_entity_poly.type
_entity_poly.pdbx_seq_one_letter_code
_entity_poly.pdbx_strand_id
1 'polypeptide(L)' 'SSPGSCFFLPKGAYIYNTLTDFIKEGYRKRGFQEVVTPNIFSQRLWEQSGHWDHYRDNIFSFQVDNHTYSLKPMNCPAH' A
#
# COMPACT_ATOMS: atom_id res chain seq x y z
N SER A 1 -5.42 -20.21 -6.00
CA SER A 1 -4.28 -19.46 -6.56
C SER A 1 -4.58 -17.97 -6.40
N SER A 2 -3.54 -17.13 -6.25
CA SER A 2 -3.67 -15.66 -6.21
C SER A 2 -2.77 -15.07 -7.31
N PRO A 3 -3.28 -14.86 -8.54
CA PRO A 3 -2.47 -14.39 -9.65
C PRO A 3 -1.82 -13.03 -9.34
N GLY A 4 -0.52 -12.90 -9.63
CA GLY A 4 0.23 -11.67 -9.33
C GLY A 4 0.54 -11.45 -7.84
N SER A 5 0.21 -12.39 -6.95
CA SER A 5 0.54 -12.31 -5.51
C SER A 5 1.54 -13.40 -5.11
N CYS A 6 2.59 -13.00 -4.39
CA CYS A 6 3.62 -13.92 -3.91
C CYS A 6 3.22 -14.59 -2.60
N PHE A 7 3.43 -15.91 -2.51
CA PHE A 7 3.42 -16.64 -1.23
C PHE A 7 4.86 -16.75 -0.71
N PHE A 8 5.16 -16.02 0.37
CA PHE A 8 6.46 -16.12 1.05
C PHE A 8 6.43 -17.28 2.05
N LEU A 9 6.98 -18.43 1.66
CA LEU A 9 7.20 -19.59 2.54
C LEU A 9 8.24 -19.28 3.64
N PRO A 10 8.45 -20.11 4.68
CA PRO A 10 9.24 -19.73 5.85
C PRO A 10 10.63 -19.11 5.56
N LYS A 11 11.41 -19.69 4.64
CA LYS A 11 12.71 -19.13 4.23
C LYS A 11 12.59 -17.81 3.45
N GLY A 12 11.54 -17.67 2.63
CA GLY A 12 11.25 -16.43 1.91
C GLY A 12 10.80 -15.32 2.85
N ALA A 13 9.95 -15.64 3.82
CA ALA A 13 9.52 -14.71 4.86
C ALA A 13 10.70 -14.24 5.72
N TYR A 14 11.63 -15.15 6.06
CA TYR A 14 12.87 -14.80 6.77
C TYR A 14 13.69 -13.74 6.01
N ILE A 15 13.91 -13.94 4.71
CA ILE A 15 14.64 -12.98 3.86
C ILE A 15 13.88 -11.65 3.78
N TYR A 16 12.57 -11.69 3.52
CA TYR A 16 11.73 -10.49 3.42
C TYR A 16 11.83 -9.63 4.69
N ASN A 17 11.61 -10.25 5.86
CA ASN A 17 11.67 -9.55 7.14
C ASN A 17 13.07 -8.98 7.43
N THR A 18 14.13 -9.74 7.12
CA THR A 18 15.53 -9.28 7.28
C THR A 18 15.80 -8.01 6.48
N LEU A 19 15.33 -7.94 5.22
CA LEU A 19 15.49 -6.75 4.38
C LEU A 19 14.64 -5.58 4.89
N THR A 20 13.41 -5.84 5.34
CA THR A 20 12.55 -4.82 5.94
C THR A 20 13.22 -4.20 7.17
N ASP A 21 13.77 -5.01 8.08
CA ASP A 21 14.43 -4.53 9.30
C ASP A 21 15.66 -3.68 8.99
N PHE A 22 16.47 -4.09 7.99
CA PHE A 22 17.61 -3.32 7.51
C PHE A 22 17.20 -1.93 7.01
N ILE A 23 16.13 -1.83 6.20
CA ILE A 23 15.63 -0.53 5.70
C ILE A 23 15.11 0.33 6.86
N LYS A 24 14.34 -0.25 7.79
CA LYS A 24 13.80 0.46 8.96
C LYS A 24 14.90 1.00 9.87
N GLU A 25 16.01 0.29 10.00
CA GLU A 25 17.20 0.81 10.71
C GLU A 25 17.77 2.04 10.00
N GLY A 26 17.81 2.01 8.67
CA GLY A 26 18.19 3.15 7.84
C GLY A 26 17.31 4.38 8.03
N TYR A 27 15.99 4.19 8.18
CA TYR A 27 15.03 5.25 8.51
C TYR A 27 15.31 5.88 9.87
N ARG A 28 15.47 5.04 10.91
CA ARG A 28 15.77 5.49 12.28
C ARG A 28 17.05 6.33 12.36
N LYS A 29 18.13 5.86 11.71
CA LYS A 29 19.42 6.58 11.66
C LYS A 29 19.33 7.96 10.99
N ARG A 30 18.34 8.18 10.13
CA ARG A 30 18.13 9.42 9.36
C ARG A 30 17.01 10.29 9.92
N GLY A 31 16.43 9.92 11.07
CA GLY A 31 15.38 10.70 11.72
C GLY A 31 14.00 10.62 11.07
N PHE A 32 13.75 9.65 10.19
CA PHE A 32 12.41 9.39 9.67
C PHE A 32 11.52 8.79 10.76
N GLN A 33 10.26 9.23 10.82
CA GLN A 33 9.24 8.67 11.70
C GLN A 33 8.39 7.68 10.89
N GLU A 34 8.42 6.42 11.27
CA GLU A 34 7.62 5.38 10.61
C GLU A 34 6.14 5.56 10.98
N VAL A 35 5.28 5.56 9.97
CA VAL A 35 3.82 5.58 10.14
C VAL A 35 3.19 4.40 9.42
N VAL A 36 2.05 3.93 9.93
CA VAL A 36 1.27 2.85 9.33
C VAL A 36 -0.06 3.44 8.87
N THR A 37 -0.31 3.38 7.57
CA THR A 37 -1.51 3.94 6.95
C THR A 37 -2.47 2.83 6.50
N PRO A 38 -3.79 3.08 6.46
CA PRO A 38 -4.78 2.10 5.98
C PRO A 38 -4.44 1.56 4.58
N ASN A 39 -4.99 0.40 4.23
CA ASN A 39 -4.86 -0.17 2.89
C ASN A 39 -6.06 0.15 1.99
N ILE A 40 -7.19 0.55 2.56
CA ILE A 40 -8.43 0.82 1.85
C ILE A 40 -8.80 2.29 2.07
N PHE A 41 -9.14 2.98 0.99
CA PHE A 41 -9.58 4.37 1.04
C PHE A 41 -10.82 4.59 0.17
N SER A 42 -11.58 5.65 0.48
CA SER A 42 -12.69 6.09 -0.38
C SER A 42 -12.15 6.65 -1.70
N GLN A 43 -12.92 6.51 -2.78
CA GLN A 43 -12.61 7.08 -4.10
C GLN A 43 -12.21 8.57 -4.03
N ARG A 44 -12.88 9.34 -3.15
CA ARG A 44 -12.65 10.78 -2.97
C ARG A 44 -11.18 11.13 -2.66
N LEU A 45 -10.45 10.27 -1.94
CA LEU A 45 -9.03 10.52 -1.64
C LEU A 45 -8.19 10.52 -2.93
N TRP A 46 -8.49 9.61 -3.85
CA TRP A 46 -7.77 9.48 -5.12
C TRP A 46 -8.11 10.61 -6.09
N GLU A 47 -9.37 11.07 -6.07
CA GLU A 47 -9.79 12.24 -6.84
C GLU A 47 -9.09 13.50 -6.35
N GLN A 48 -9.08 13.72 -5.03
CA GLN A 48 -8.44 14.89 -4.42
C GLN A 48 -6.93 14.93 -4.65
N SER A 49 -6.28 13.77 -4.68
CA SER A 49 -4.86 13.67 -4.97
C SER A 49 -4.52 13.67 -6.48
N GLY A 50 -5.53 13.71 -7.37
CA GLY A 50 -5.35 13.67 -8.82
C GLY A 50 -4.96 12.30 -9.40
N HIS A 51 -4.89 11.25 -8.57
CA HIS A 51 -4.48 9.91 -9.00
C HIS A 51 -5.61 9.13 -9.67
N TRP A 52 -6.87 9.50 -9.40
CA TRP A 52 -8.01 8.77 -9.92
C TRP A 52 -8.03 8.72 -11.45
N ASP A 53 -7.84 9.85 -12.12
CA ASP A 53 -7.91 9.93 -13.58
C ASP A 53 -6.80 9.13 -14.27
N HIS A 54 -5.63 8.99 -13.65
CA HIS A 54 -4.49 8.28 -14.21
C HIS A 54 -4.48 6.78 -13.90
N TYR A 55 -5.02 6.38 -12.75
CA TYR A 55 -4.81 5.03 -12.22
C TYR A 55 -6.10 4.25 -11.97
N ARG A 56 -7.30 4.82 -12.15
CA ARG A 56 -8.58 4.14 -11.90
C ARG A 56 -8.67 2.72 -12.47
N ASP A 57 -8.14 2.50 -13.68
CA ASP A 57 -8.20 1.19 -14.35
C ASP A 57 -7.18 0.19 -13.78
N ASN A 58 -6.16 0.68 -13.07
CA ASN A 58 -5.11 -0.10 -12.42
C ASN A 58 -5.29 -0.19 -10.90
N ILE A 59 -6.36 0.39 -10.35
CA ILE A 59 -6.67 0.37 -8.92
C ILE A 59 -7.75 -0.68 -8.67
N PHE A 60 -7.44 -1.64 -7.78
CA PHE A 60 -8.43 -2.61 -7.33
C PHE A 60 -9.50 -1.90 -6.48
N SER A 61 -10.70 -1.77 -7.05
CA SER A 61 -11.83 -1.06 -6.45
C SER A 61 -13.03 -1.97 -6.24
N PHE A 62 -13.83 -1.69 -5.22
CA PHE A 62 -15.04 -2.44 -4.89
C PHE A 62 -16.10 -1.49 -4.30
N GLN A 63 -17.37 -1.87 -4.42
CA GLN A 63 -18.49 -1.10 -3.87
C GLN A 63 -18.93 -1.66 -2.53
N VAL A 64 -19.20 -0.76 -1.58
CA VAL A 64 -19.85 -1.04 -0.31
C VAL A 64 -21.00 -0.05 -0.17
N ASP A 65 -22.23 -0.56 -0.09
CA ASP A 65 -23.46 0.23 -0.20
C ASP A 65 -23.43 1.13 -1.44
N ASN A 66 -23.57 2.45 -1.27
CA ASN A 66 -23.54 3.45 -2.34
C ASN A 66 -22.16 4.12 -2.49
N HIS A 67 -21.10 3.53 -1.95
CA HIS A 67 -19.76 4.11 -1.94
C HIS A 67 -18.71 3.20 -2.60
N THR A 68 -17.85 3.81 -3.41
CA THR A 68 -16.68 3.13 -4.00
C THR A 68 -15.47 3.27 -3.08
N TYR A 69 -14.85 2.13 -2.79
CA TYR A 69 -13.60 2.02 -2.06
C TYR A 69 -12.55 1.35 -2.94
N SER A 70 -11.29 1.57 -2.59
CA SER A 70 -10.19 0.94 -3.31
C SER A 70 -9.00 0.62 -2.43
N LEU A 71 -8.28 -0.43 -2.82
CA LEU A 71 -6.97 -0.75 -2.27
C LEU A 71 -5.95 0.29 -2.73
N LYS A 72 -5.09 0.77 -1.82
CA LYS A 72 -4.05 1.73 -2.17
C LYS A 72 -3.05 1.12 -3.17
N PRO A 73 -2.84 1.73 -4.36
CA PRO A 73 -1.73 1.35 -5.24
C PRO A 73 -0.40 1.96 -4.78
N MET A 74 -0.45 3.00 -3.93
CA MET A 74 0.70 3.75 -3.44
C MET A 74 0.38 4.46 -2.12
N ASN A 75 1.41 4.95 -1.44
CA ASN A 75 1.26 5.58 -0.12
C ASN A 75 1.15 7.12 -0.15
N CYS A 76 1.44 7.79 -1.27
CA CYS A 76 1.57 9.25 -1.32
C CYS A 76 0.34 10.03 -0.79
N PRO A 77 -0.92 9.66 -1.11
CA PRO A 77 -2.08 10.37 -0.57
C PRO A 77 -2.37 10.09 0.91
N ALA A 78 -1.64 9.17 1.54
CA ALA A 78 -1.84 8.73 2.91
C ALA A 78 -0.72 9.16 3.87
N HIS A 79 0.36 9.75 3.36
CA HIS A 79 1.41 10.42 4.13
C HIS A 79 1.13 11.92 4.21
#